data_AF-A0A940VGM8-F1
#
_entry.id   AF-A0A940VGM8-F1
#
_cell.length_a   1.000
_cell.length_b   1.000
_cell.length_c   1.000
_cell.angle_alpha   90.00
_cell.angle_beta   90.00
_cell.angle_gamma   90.00
#
_symmetry.space_group_name_H-M   'P 1'
#
loop_
_entity.id
_entity.type
_entity.pdbx_description
1 polymer ?
#
loop_
_entity_poly.entity_id
_entity_poly.type
_entity_poly.pdbx_seq_one_letter_code
_entity_poly.pdbx_strand_id
1 'polypeptide(L)'
;MSSGTHRGGLGWPSIISEDGKSVRNAFRGNMKLSRILAGAAAAGILGLFLLWPVGLILCYPTIPRAALVLANEHWFEALWHSVAMAVLAGGTATALGVAYAYALVRIRVRWSGLLHAVALLPILAPPFVISISYILLFGRNGLITKQLLQMQLDIYGWKGLWLVQTLTFFPLAYLTLASVLRSIPGNLEQAASNLGASNARVFRDVTVPLLRPGLVASMLLVGISVLADFGNPVIIAGDFAMLPTLAYLKVTGWFDLDAASVLASLLLAPTVVLFLIQRVWLGRRSYVTVSGKTTQQSHPPAPVWMARTARIVSYAAAGLIVLVYGILAYGSVSQAWGYDYSLTLRHFTQLGRRIPSLANTMQYSFFGAVVSVLLATALAYVVTRKKIPAPGAFDFFATVPAAIPGLFLGLGYVVAFNRDPIRLTGTSFIIILALGLWNLPTAYRYAMANLAQLSEQLEQAAANLGARPVRVVSSITMPLLRGALLAGGTVTFLRNVTCLSVIIFLVTPRTPMATTDVLALVEGGEWGQAASLSIVLLGIALSLLFGGIRLIRHIGQELEL
;
A
#
# COMPACT_ATOMS: atom_id res chain seq x y z
N MET A 1 -44.23 15.17 70.69
CA MET A 1 -44.33 14.06 69.72
C MET A 1 -45.43 14.38 68.72
N SER A 2 -45.16 14.13 67.43
CA SER A 2 -46.11 14.10 66.31
C SER A 2 -46.76 15.43 65.84
N SER A 3 -46.39 15.86 64.64
CA SER A 3 -47.35 16.36 63.64
C SER A 3 -46.83 16.08 62.23
N GLY A 4 -47.50 15.16 61.53
CA GLY A 4 -47.19 14.78 60.15
C GLY A 4 -47.85 15.74 59.16
N THR A 5 -47.08 16.22 58.18
CA THR A 5 -47.56 17.07 57.10
C THR A 5 -47.66 16.27 55.80
N HIS A 6 -48.87 16.26 55.24
CA HIS A 6 -49.15 15.86 53.86
C HIS A 6 -48.39 16.76 52.87
N ARG A 7 -47.62 16.17 51.95
CA ARG A 7 -47.29 16.79 50.65
C ARG A 7 -47.40 15.76 49.53
N GLY A 8 -48.08 16.18 48.47
CA GLY A 8 -48.66 15.35 47.43
C GLY A 8 -47.66 14.61 46.55
N GLY A 9 -48.06 13.41 46.15
CA GLY A 9 -47.46 12.68 45.05
C GLY A 9 -47.76 13.39 43.73
N LEU A 10 -46.71 13.93 43.10
CA LEU A 10 -46.71 14.23 41.67
C LEU A 10 -46.48 12.91 40.93
N GLY A 11 -47.58 12.24 40.58
CA GLY A 11 -47.56 11.15 39.61
C GLY A 11 -47.17 11.71 38.24
N TRP A 12 -45.99 11.35 37.75
CA TRP A 12 -45.65 11.53 36.35
C TRP A 12 -46.54 10.57 35.54
N PRO A 13 -47.36 11.05 34.58
CA PRO A 13 -47.99 10.16 33.64
C PRO A 13 -46.88 9.47 32.85
N SER A 14 -46.87 8.14 32.83
CA SER A 14 -46.01 7.37 31.94
C SER A 14 -46.42 7.65 30.49
N ILE A 15 -45.89 8.71 29.89
CA ILE A 15 -45.99 8.99 28.45
C ILE A 15 -45.02 8.04 27.73
N ILE A 16 -45.36 6.76 27.74
CA ILE A 16 -44.94 5.82 26.71
C ILE A 16 -46.24 5.16 26.27
N SER A 17 -46.96 5.81 25.36
CA SER A 17 -48.08 5.18 24.66
C SER A 17 -47.59 3.87 24.01
N GLU A 18 -48.47 2.89 23.87
CA GLU A 18 -48.18 1.65 23.14
C GLU A 18 -47.71 1.94 21.69
N ASP A 19 -48.12 3.08 21.13
CA ASP A 19 -47.63 3.63 19.87
C ASP A 19 -46.12 3.93 19.86
N GLY A 20 -45.54 4.35 20.99
CA GLY A 20 -44.10 4.57 21.11
C GLY A 20 -43.28 3.28 20.97
N LYS A 21 -43.83 2.13 21.39
CA LYS A 21 -43.21 0.81 21.16
C LYS A 21 -43.37 0.36 19.70
N SER A 22 -44.51 0.66 19.07
CA SER A 22 -44.78 0.39 17.66
C SER A 22 -43.86 1.20 16.73
N VAL A 23 -43.70 2.50 16.97
CA VAL A 23 -42.77 3.38 16.23
C VAL A 23 -41.33 2.95 16.47
N ARG A 24 -40.93 2.60 17.71
CA ARG A 24 -39.58 2.09 18.02
C ARG A 24 -39.27 0.77 17.33
N ASN A 25 -40.26 -0.11 17.18
CA ASN A 25 -40.10 -1.39 16.50
C ASN A 25 -40.09 -1.24 14.96
N ALA A 26 -40.93 -0.35 14.39
CA ALA A 26 -40.90 0.01 12.97
C ALA A 26 -39.59 0.72 12.58
N PHE A 27 -39.07 1.60 13.44
CA PHE A 27 -37.74 2.21 13.26
C PHE A 27 -36.61 1.16 13.34
N ARG A 28 -36.67 0.21 14.29
CA ARG A 28 -35.70 -0.90 14.37
C ARG A 28 -35.76 -1.81 13.14
N GLY A 29 -36.95 -2.04 12.56
CA GLY A 29 -37.15 -2.81 11.33
C GLY A 29 -36.52 -2.15 10.10
N ASN A 30 -36.85 -0.88 9.82
CA ASN A 30 -36.30 -0.12 8.69
C ASN A 30 -34.78 0.12 8.82
N MET A 31 -34.28 0.26 10.04
CA MET A 31 -32.84 0.31 10.29
C MET A 31 -32.16 -1.03 10.01
N LYS A 32 -32.73 -2.18 10.38
CA LYS A 32 -32.14 -3.49 10.03
C LYS A 32 -32.09 -3.69 8.52
N LEU A 33 -33.14 -3.35 7.79
CA LEU A 33 -33.23 -3.55 6.34
C LEU A 33 -32.19 -2.72 5.57
N SER A 34 -32.11 -1.41 5.83
CA SER A 34 -31.10 -0.54 5.20
C SER A 34 -29.66 -0.94 5.52
N ARG A 35 -29.42 -1.54 6.69
CA ARG A 35 -28.09 -2.07 7.08
C ARG A 35 -27.73 -3.33 6.29
N ILE A 36 -28.69 -4.23 6.11
CA ILE A 36 -28.52 -5.45 5.32
C ILE A 36 -28.29 -5.09 3.85
N LEU A 37 -29.05 -4.13 3.30
CA LEU A 37 -28.91 -3.68 1.91
C LEU A 37 -27.53 -3.06 1.63
N ALA A 38 -27.00 -2.22 2.52
CA ALA A 38 -25.66 -1.63 2.34
C ALA A 38 -24.55 -2.69 2.42
N GLY A 39 -24.66 -3.63 3.36
CA GLY A 39 -23.73 -4.77 3.45
C GLY A 39 -23.83 -5.68 2.23
N ALA A 40 -25.05 -5.97 1.75
CA ALA A 40 -25.29 -6.77 0.57
C ALA A 40 -24.77 -6.11 -0.72
N ALA A 41 -24.92 -4.79 -0.86
CA ALA A 41 -24.36 -4.05 -1.99
C ALA A 41 -22.83 -4.10 -2.01
N ALA A 42 -22.17 -3.86 -0.86
CA ALA A 42 -20.72 -3.97 -0.75
C ALA A 42 -20.23 -5.41 -1.02
N ALA A 43 -20.93 -6.41 -0.48
CA ALA A 43 -20.65 -7.81 -0.75
C ALA A 43 -20.87 -8.18 -2.23
N GLY A 44 -21.89 -7.61 -2.88
CA GLY A 44 -22.16 -7.78 -4.31
C GLY A 44 -21.05 -7.19 -5.18
N ILE A 45 -20.56 -6.00 -4.85
CA ILE A 45 -19.42 -5.37 -5.55
C ILE A 45 -18.15 -6.20 -5.38
N LEU A 46 -17.83 -6.63 -4.15
CA LEU A 46 -16.67 -7.49 -3.89
C LEU A 46 -16.84 -8.87 -4.56
N GLY A 47 -18.05 -9.43 -4.55
CA GLY A 47 -18.35 -10.68 -5.23
C GLY A 47 -18.11 -10.59 -6.73
N LEU A 48 -18.70 -9.59 -7.38
CA LEU A 48 -18.67 -9.44 -8.84
C LEU A 48 -17.32 -8.96 -9.38
N PHE A 49 -16.64 -8.04 -8.68
CA PHE A 49 -15.43 -7.40 -9.20
C PHE A 49 -14.15 -7.83 -8.50
N LEU A 50 -14.20 -8.61 -7.43
CA LEU A 50 -13.01 -9.16 -6.79
C LEU A 50 -13.03 -10.69 -6.83
N LEU A 51 -14.06 -11.32 -6.25
CA LEU A 51 -14.08 -12.79 -6.12
C LEU A 51 -14.32 -13.50 -7.44
N TRP A 52 -15.20 -12.98 -8.30
CA TRP A 52 -15.49 -13.57 -9.60
C TRP A 52 -14.28 -13.60 -10.54
N PRO A 53 -13.53 -12.49 -10.78
CA PRO A 53 -12.29 -12.54 -11.55
C PRO A 53 -11.24 -13.50 -10.98
N VAL A 54 -11.11 -13.55 -9.64
CA VAL A 54 -10.18 -14.47 -8.97
C VAL A 54 -10.59 -15.92 -9.20
N GLY A 55 -11.86 -16.25 -9.00
CA GLY A 55 -12.40 -17.59 -9.21
C GLY A 55 -12.25 -18.04 -10.66
N LEU A 56 -12.51 -17.15 -11.62
CA LEU A 56 -12.35 -17.45 -13.04
C LEU A 56 -10.91 -17.79 -13.40
N ILE A 57 -9.90 -17.07 -12.89
CA ILE A 57 -8.48 -17.41 -13.15
C ILE A 57 -8.13 -18.76 -12.54
N LEU A 58 -8.56 -19.03 -11.31
CA LEU A 58 -8.28 -20.29 -10.63
C LEU A 58 -8.91 -21.49 -11.35
N CYS A 59 -10.05 -21.29 -11.99
CA CYS A 59 -10.77 -22.31 -12.75
C CYS A 59 -10.47 -22.28 -14.27
N TYR A 60 -9.70 -21.30 -14.75
CA TYR A 60 -9.34 -21.18 -16.16
C TYR A 60 -8.50 -22.35 -16.66
N PRO A 61 -7.43 -22.78 -15.97
CA PRO A 61 -6.57 -23.82 -16.50
C PRO A 61 -7.22 -25.20 -16.42
N THR A 62 -7.06 -25.97 -17.49
CA THR A 62 -7.46 -27.39 -17.50
C THR A 62 -6.54 -28.22 -16.61
N ILE A 63 -7.09 -29.24 -15.94
CA ILE A 63 -6.35 -30.13 -15.01
C ILE A 63 -5.08 -30.73 -15.66
N PRO A 64 -5.10 -31.20 -16.93
CA PRO A 64 -3.88 -31.71 -17.58
C PRO A 64 -2.80 -30.64 -17.75
N ARG A 65 -3.18 -29.39 -18.04
CA ARG A 65 -2.21 -28.29 -18.16
C ARG A 65 -1.64 -27.88 -16.81
N ALA A 66 -2.45 -27.89 -15.74
CA ALA A 66 -1.94 -27.66 -14.39
C ALA A 66 -0.92 -28.74 -13.97
N ALA A 67 -1.13 -30.00 -14.34
CA ALA A 67 -0.17 -31.07 -14.09
C ALA A 67 1.13 -30.90 -14.90
N LEU A 68 1.04 -30.46 -16.16
CA LEU A 68 2.20 -30.15 -16.99
C LEU A 68 3.06 -29.02 -16.41
N VAL A 69 2.47 -28.06 -15.70
CA VAL A 69 3.21 -26.99 -15.00
C VAL A 69 4.06 -27.53 -13.87
N LEU A 70 3.48 -28.38 -13.03
CA LEU A 70 4.19 -28.96 -11.90
C LEU A 70 5.33 -29.88 -12.36
N ALA A 71 5.21 -30.43 -13.57
CA ALA A 71 6.25 -31.21 -14.22
C ALA A 71 7.31 -30.36 -14.96
N ASN A 72 7.08 -29.06 -15.17
CA ASN A 72 7.99 -28.19 -15.91
C ASN A 72 9.00 -27.53 -14.96
N GLU A 73 10.26 -27.96 -15.07
CA GLU A 73 11.37 -27.46 -14.25
C GLU A 73 11.49 -25.93 -14.30
N HIS A 74 11.28 -25.31 -15.47
CA HIS A 74 11.42 -23.87 -15.64
C HIS A 74 10.35 -23.06 -14.86
N TRP A 75 9.13 -23.60 -14.72
CA TRP A 75 8.04 -22.88 -14.04
C TRP A 75 8.17 -23.04 -12.52
N PHE A 76 8.67 -24.20 -12.08
CA PHE A 76 9.06 -24.42 -10.70
C PHE A 76 10.27 -23.57 -10.29
N GLU A 77 11.27 -23.45 -11.16
CA GLU A 77 12.41 -22.56 -10.99
C GLU A 77 11.94 -21.10 -10.81
N ALA A 78 11.00 -20.63 -11.64
CA ALA A 78 10.43 -19.29 -11.50
C ALA A 78 9.68 -19.07 -10.17
N LEU A 79 8.97 -20.09 -9.66
CA LEU A 79 8.36 -20.06 -8.33
C LEU A 79 9.44 -19.93 -7.25
N TRP A 80 10.46 -20.77 -7.32
CA TRP A 80 11.58 -20.73 -6.38
C TRP A 80 12.28 -19.38 -6.40
N HIS A 81 12.60 -18.84 -7.57
CA HIS A 81 13.18 -17.52 -7.75
C HIS A 81 12.31 -16.41 -7.13
N SER A 82 11.01 -16.46 -7.36
CA SER A 82 10.08 -15.47 -6.79
C SER A 82 10.05 -15.52 -5.26
N VAL A 83 9.99 -16.73 -4.67
CA VAL A 83 10.00 -16.92 -3.21
C VAL A 83 11.36 -16.57 -2.61
N ALA A 84 12.46 -16.98 -3.23
CA ALA A 84 13.82 -16.67 -2.81
C ALA A 84 14.05 -15.16 -2.81
N MET A 85 13.58 -14.45 -3.84
CA MET A 85 13.62 -13.00 -3.92
C MET A 85 12.79 -12.34 -2.80
N ALA A 86 11.60 -12.86 -2.51
CA ALA A 86 10.77 -12.36 -1.42
C ALA A 86 11.46 -12.47 -0.05
N VAL A 87 12.18 -13.56 0.20
CA VAL A 87 12.96 -13.75 1.43
C VAL A 87 14.20 -12.87 1.44
N LEU A 88 14.98 -12.88 0.35
CA LEU A 88 16.26 -12.18 0.25
C LEU A 88 16.06 -10.67 0.25
N ALA A 89 15.32 -10.12 -0.73
CA ALA A 89 15.03 -8.69 -0.81
C ALA A 89 14.16 -8.22 0.37
N GLY A 90 13.21 -9.05 0.83
CA GLY A 90 12.40 -8.72 2.00
C GLY A 90 13.21 -8.64 3.30
N GLY A 91 14.14 -9.57 3.51
CA GLY A 91 15.05 -9.56 4.64
C GLY A 91 16.00 -8.36 4.62
N THR A 92 16.62 -8.06 3.46
CA THR A 92 17.58 -6.96 3.33
C THR A 92 16.93 -5.59 3.38
N ALA A 93 15.74 -5.44 2.79
CA ALA A 93 14.92 -4.24 2.93
C ALA A 93 14.47 -4.04 4.39
N THR A 94 14.14 -5.12 5.10
CA THR A 94 13.80 -5.04 6.52
C THR A 94 15.01 -4.63 7.37
N ALA A 95 16.19 -5.21 7.12
CA ALA A 95 17.42 -4.83 7.80
C ALA A 95 17.77 -3.35 7.57
N LEU A 96 17.63 -2.87 6.33
CA LEU A 96 17.82 -1.46 6.00
C LEU A 96 16.76 -0.56 6.69
N GLY A 97 15.51 -1.02 6.71
CA GLY A 97 14.42 -0.38 7.44
C GLY A 97 14.68 -0.26 8.94
N VAL A 98 15.27 -1.28 9.58
CA VAL A 98 15.71 -1.25 10.99
C VAL A 98 16.77 -0.18 11.19
N ALA A 99 17.79 -0.14 10.33
CA ALA A 99 18.85 0.86 10.44
C ALA A 99 18.28 2.29 10.37
N TYR A 100 17.41 2.55 9.38
CA TYR A 100 16.74 3.84 9.21
C TYR A 100 15.81 4.20 10.37
N ALA A 101 14.98 3.25 10.80
CA ALA A 101 14.02 3.46 11.89
C ALA A 101 14.75 3.74 13.20
N TYR A 102 15.79 2.96 13.50
CA TYR A 102 16.60 3.16 14.68
C TYR A 102 17.35 4.50 14.64
N ALA A 103 17.96 4.85 13.50
CA ALA A 103 18.66 6.12 13.33
C ALA A 103 17.74 7.35 13.47
N LEU A 104 16.52 7.30 12.97
CA LEU A 104 15.61 8.44 13.02
C LEU A 104 14.79 8.54 14.31
N VAL A 105 14.52 7.42 14.98
CA VAL A 105 13.68 7.39 16.19
C VAL A 105 14.50 7.40 17.48
N ARG A 106 15.63 6.67 17.51
CA ARG A 106 16.45 6.49 18.73
C ARG A 106 17.73 7.31 18.73
N ILE A 107 18.23 7.74 17.56
CA ILE A 107 19.46 8.51 17.45
C ILE A 107 19.13 9.95 17.08
N ARG A 108 19.79 10.93 17.71
CA ARG A 108 19.76 12.33 17.28
C ARG A 108 20.68 12.50 16.07
N VAL A 109 20.17 12.19 14.87
CA VAL A 109 20.91 12.36 13.60
C VAL A 109 20.73 13.76 13.02
N ARG A 110 21.79 14.29 12.40
CA ARG A 110 21.73 15.55 11.66
C ARG A 110 20.90 15.34 10.40
N TRP A 111 20.03 16.31 10.09
CA TRP A 111 19.11 16.28 8.93
C TRP A 111 18.08 15.13 8.94
N SER A 112 17.58 14.77 10.13
CA SER A 112 16.56 13.73 10.29
C SER A 112 15.34 13.92 9.37
N GLY A 113 14.88 15.15 9.16
CA GLY A 113 13.79 15.46 8.23
C GLY A 113 14.12 15.14 6.76
N LEU A 114 15.34 15.46 6.30
CA LEU A 114 15.78 15.13 4.94
C LEU A 114 15.96 13.62 4.77
N LEU A 115 16.57 12.93 5.73
CA LEU A 115 16.68 11.48 5.72
C LEU A 115 15.31 10.81 5.65
N HIS A 116 14.33 11.30 6.42
CA HIS A 116 12.96 10.83 6.33
C HIS A 116 12.37 11.05 4.93
N ALA A 117 12.49 12.24 4.37
CA ALA A 117 11.96 12.55 3.04
C ALA A 117 12.60 11.69 1.94
N VAL A 118 13.93 11.54 1.95
CA VAL A 118 14.68 10.69 1.00
C VAL A 118 14.24 9.23 1.12
N ALA A 119 14.05 8.73 2.34
CA ALA A 119 13.59 7.36 2.54
C ALA A 119 12.20 7.10 1.97
N LEU A 120 11.35 8.12 1.82
CA LEU A 120 10.03 7.97 1.23
C LEU A 120 10.03 8.01 -0.30
N LEU A 121 11.05 8.57 -0.95
CA LEU A 121 11.04 8.70 -2.42
C LEU A 121 10.68 7.40 -3.17
N PRO A 122 11.24 6.21 -2.83
CA PRO A 122 10.92 4.95 -3.51
C PRO A 122 9.44 4.56 -3.51
N ILE A 123 8.71 4.86 -2.44
CA ILE A 123 7.28 4.51 -2.37
C ILE A 123 6.39 5.51 -3.13
N LEU A 124 6.89 6.72 -3.36
CA LEU A 124 6.15 7.78 -4.08
C LEU A 124 6.43 7.77 -5.58
N ALA A 125 7.47 7.06 -6.02
CA ALA A 125 7.89 7.01 -7.41
C ALA A 125 7.20 5.91 -8.21
N PRO A 126 7.06 6.07 -9.53
CA PRO A 126 6.71 4.98 -10.42
C PRO A 126 7.65 3.78 -10.22
N PRO A 127 7.15 2.54 -10.39
CA PRO A 127 7.84 1.33 -9.96
C PRO A 127 9.17 1.09 -10.68
N PHE A 128 9.37 1.71 -11.84
CA PHE A 128 10.56 1.54 -12.67
C PHE A 128 11.68 2.51 -12.38
N VAL A 129 11.44 3.55 -11.59
CA VAL A 129 12.42 4.63 -11.40
C VAL A 129 13.75 4.08 -10.93
N ILE A 130 13.73 3.20 -9.93
CA ILE A 130 14.96 2.62 -9.40
C ILE A 130 15.61 1.71 -10.43
N SER A 131 14.83 0.93 -11.18
CA SER A 131 15.37 0.09 -12.26
C SER A 131 16.05 0.90 -13.37
N ILE A 132 15.37 1.91 -13.91
CA ILE A 132 15.89 2.77 -14.97
C ILE A 132 17.17 3.42 -14.48
N SER A 133 17.15 4.06 -13.32
CA SER A 133 18.34 4.70 -12.74
C SER A 133 19.49 3.73 -12.48
N TYR A 134 19.18 2.51 -12.05
CA TYR A 134 20.18 1.47 -11.86
C TYR A 134 20.85 1.09 -13.18
N ILE A 135 20.09 0.98 -14.27
CA ILE A 135 20.64 0.79 -15.63
C ILE A 135 21.46 2.00 -16.07
N LEU A 136 20.97 3.22 -15.84
CA LEU A 136 21.69 4.45 -16.18
C LEU A 136 23.04 4.56 -15.43
N LEU A 137 23.12 4.08 -14.20
CA LEU A 137 24.36 4.07 -13.41
C LEU A 137 25.28 2.93 -13.80
N PHE A 138 24.75 1.71 -13.79
CA PHE A 138 25.57 0.50 -13.76
C PHE A 138 25.48 -0.36 -15.03
N GLY A 139 24.58 -0.04 -15.96
CA GLY A 139 24.43 -0.77 -17.21
C GLY A 139 25.69 -0.73 -18.09
N ARG A 140 25.65 -1.46 -19.22
CA ARG A 140 26.78 -1.52 -20.17
C ARG A 140 27.27 -0.13 -20.62
N ASN A 141 26.35 0.82 -20.76
CA ASN A 141 26.62 2.22 -21.07
C ASN A 141 26.41 3.16 -19.86
N GLY A 142 26.49 2.62 -18.65
CA GLY A 142 26.20 3.33 -17.42
C GLY A 142 27.28 4.34 -17.04
N LEU A 143 26.89 5.39 -16.32
CA LEU A 143 27.81 6.45 -15.89
C LEU A 143 28.94 5.91 -15.00
N ILE A 144 28.64 4.99 -14.08
CA ILE A 144 29.66 4.42 -13.19
C ILE A 144 30.43 3.32 -13.92
N THR A 145 29.72 2.37 -14.53
CA THR A 145 30.35 1.18 -15.13
C THR A 145 31.26 1.54 -16.30
N LYS A 146 30.78 2.36 -17.26
CA LYS A 146 31.52 2.68 -18.48
C LYS A 146 32.40 3.93 -18.35
N GLN A 147 31.86 5.03 -17.82
CA GLN A 147 32.59 6.31 -17.80
C GLN A 147 33.57 6.41 -16.62
N LEU A 148 33.16 6.01 -15.41
CA LEU A 148 33.98 6.18 -14.22
C LEU A 148 34.96 5.03 -14.00
N LEU A 149 34.50 3.78 -14.07
CA LEU A 149 35.29 2.59 -13.72
C LEU A 149 35.83 1.81 -14.93
N GLN A 150 35.30 2.04 -16.14
CA GLN A 150 35.64 1.33 -17.37
C GLN A 150 35.57 -0.21 -17.24
N MET A 151 34.63 -0.71 -16.43
CA MET A 151 34.43 -2.13 -16.19
C MET A 151 33.29 -2.68 -17.06
N GLN A 152 33.31 -3.98 -17.33
CA GLN A 152 32.16 -4.69 -17.90
C GLN A 152 31.45 -5.44 -16.78
N LEU A 153 30.41 -4.81 -16.23
CA LEU A 153 29.54 -5.42 -15.22
C LEU A 153 28.24 -5.88 -15.86
N ASP A 154 27.86 -7.13 -15.61
CA ASP A 154 26.51 -7.58 -15.88
C ASP A 154 25.62 -7.26 -14.68
N ILE A 155 24.66 -6.38 -14.91
CA ILE A 155 23.74 -5.85 -13.90
C ILE A 155 22.36 -6.48 -13.97
N TYR A 156 22.09 -7.24 -15.03
CA TYR A 156 20.84 -7.95 -15.20
C TYR A 156 20.89 -9.26 -14.41
N GLY A 157 19.73 -9.82 -14.09
CA GLY A 157 19.62 -11.01 -13.28
C GLY A 157 19.36 -10.74 -11.80
N TRP A 158 19.50 -11.80 -11.00
CA TRP A 158 19.04 -11.81 -9.61
C TRP A 158 19.73 -10.78 -8.71
N LYS A 159 21.02 -10.47 -8.95
CA LYS A 159 21.78 -9.52 -8.11
C LYS A 159 21.29 -8.09 -8.26
N GLY A 160 21.10 -7.65 -9.51
CA GLY A 160 20.56 -6.33 -9.83
C GLY A 160 19.13 -6.22 -9.32
N LEU A 161 18.31 -7.25 -9.59
CA LEU A 161 16.93 -7.28 -9.13
C LEU A 161 16.83 -7.20 -7.60
N TRP A 162 17.67 -7.95 -6.89
CA TRP A 162 17.73 -7.94 -5.43
C TRP A 162 18.05 -6.56 -4.86
N LEU A 163 19.05 -5.87 -5.40
CA LEU A 163 19.41 -4.53 -4.96
C LEU A 163 18.27 -3.54 -5.22
N VAL A 164 17.70 -3.58 -6.42
CA VAL A 164 16.61 -2.69 -6.81
C VAL A 164 15.35 -2.91 -5.98
N GLN A 165 14.93 -4.16 -5.76
CA GLN A 165 13.78 -4.46 -4.91
C GLN A 165 14.03 -4.11 -3.44
N THR A 166 15.26 -4.29 -2.96
CA THR A 166 15.65 -3.85 -1.61
C THR A 166 15.43 -2.35 -1.44
N LEU A 167 15.93 -1.52 -2.36
CA LEU A 167 15.76 -0.08 -2.33
C LEU A 167 14.32 0.37 -2.58
N THR A 168 13.58 -0.38 -3.39
CA THR A 168 12.17 -0.07 -3.70
C THR A 168 11.29 -0.25 -2.46
N PHE A 169 11.45 -1.36 -1.73
CA PHE A 169 10.51 -1.74 -0.69
C PHE A 169 10.99 -1.51 0.75
N PHE A 170 12.25 -1.14 1.00
CA PHE A 170 12.69 -0.77 2.36
C PHE A 170 11.88 0.36 3.04
N PRO A 171 11.26 1.35 2.34
CA PRO A 171 10.51 2.40 3.03
C PRO A 171 9.30 1.84 3.79
N LEU A 172 8.70 0.76 3.27
CA LEU A 172 7.61 0.05 3.94
C LEU A 172 8.07 -0.57 5.26
N ALA A 173 9.26 -1.18 5.28
CA ALA A 173 9.86 -1.67 6.50
C ALA A 173 10.24 -0.54 7.46
N TYR A 174 10.84 0.53 6.95
CA TYR A 174 11.18 1.71 7.73
C TYR A 174 9.95 2.30 8.47
N LEU A 175 8.86 2.55 7.75
CA LEU A 175 7.66 3.17 8.32
C LEU A 175 7.01 2.29 9.40
N THR A 176 6.91 0.98 9.13
CA THR A 176 6.35 0.01 10.09
C THR A 176 7.22 -0.10 11.34
N LEU A 177 8.53 -0.23 11.20
CA LEU A 177 9.46 -0.33 12.32
C LEU A 177 9.59 0.96 13.11
N ALA A 178 9.55 2.12 12.45
CA ALA A 178 9.57 3.42 13.11
C ALA A 178 8.31 3.63 13.98
N SER A 179 7.14 3.17 13.51
CA SER A 179 5.91 3.20 14.32
C SER A 179 6.04 2.31 15.55
N VAL A 180 6.56 1.08 15.41
CA VAL A 180 6.76 0.16 16.53
C VAL A 180 7.76 0.73 17.53
N LEU A 181 8.93 1.22 17.08
CA LEU A 181 9.93 1.83 17.97
C LEU A 181 9.38 3.01 18.76
N ARG A 182 8.58 3.89 18.14
CA ARG A 182 7.96 5.02 18.85
C ARG A 182 6.94 4.59 19.90
N SER A 183 6.30 3.43 19.72
CA SER A 183 5.31 2.91 20.66
C SER A 183 5.89 2.27 21.91
N ILE A 184 7.17 1.85 21.87
CA ILE A 184 7.86 1.27 23.04
C ILE A 184 8.07 2.37 24.09
N PRO A 185 7.53 2.21 25.31
CA PRO A 185 7.63 3.24 26.35
C PRO A 185 9.04 3.27 26.96
N GLY A 186 9.56 4.47 27.21
CA GLY A 186 10.93 4.66 27.73
C GLY A 186 11.13 4.14 29.16
N ASN A 187 10.06 3.99 29.94
CA ASN A 187 10.11 3.54 31.33
C ASN A 187 10.67 2.11 31.49
N LEU A 188 10.36 1.20 30.56
CA LEU A 188 10.89 -0.17 30.57
C LEU A 188 12.41 -0.18 30.32
N GLU A 189 12.87 0.64 29.39
CA GLU A 189 14.29 0.76 29.06
C GLU A 189 15.07 1.44 30.21
N GLN A 190 14.50 2.48 30.83
CA GLN A 190 15.07 3.13 32.00
C GLN A 190 15.11 2.21 33.23
N ALA A 191 14.05 1.43 33.48
CA ALA A 191 14.02 0.48 34.59
C ALA A 191 15.15 -0.55 34.46
N ALA A 192 15.39 -1.08 33.26
CA ALA A 192 16.52 -1.97 33.00
C ALA A 192 17.87 -1.28 33.22
N SER A 193 18.04 -0.04 32.76
CA SER A 193 19.25 0.75 33.04
C SER A 193 19.47 0.98 34.53
N ASN A 194 18.43 1.28 35.28
CA ASN A 194 18.50 1.49 36.74
C ASN A 194 18.87 0.21 37.50
N LEU A 195 18.50 -0.96 36.98
CA LEU A 195 18.94 -2.27 37.49
C LEU A 195 20.37 -2.64 37.09
N GLY A 196 21.14 -1.73 36.50
CA GLY A 196 22.55 -1.94 36.11
C GLY A 196 22.73 -2.56 34.72
N ALA A 197 21.68 -2.66 33.90
CA ALA A 197 21.84 -3.11 32.52
C ALA A 197 22.58 -2.05 31.69
N SER A 198 23.63 -2.48 31.00
CA SER A 198 24.33 -1.66 30.00
C SER A 198 23.40 -1.39 28.80
N ASN A 199 23.63 -0.30 28.06
CA ASN A 199 22.81 0.06 26.88
C ASN A 199 22.64 -1.10 25.88
N ALA A 200 23.67 -1.94 25.72
CA ALA A 200 23.61 -3.12 24.85
C ALA A 200 22.68 -4.21 25.40
N ARG A 201 22.68 -4.43 26.72
CA ARG A 201 21.74 -5.33 27.40
C ARG A 201 20.32 -4.78 27.34
N VAL A 202 20.11 -3.50 27.59
CA VAL A 202 18.79 -2.85 27.44
C VAL A 202 18.25 -3.06 26.03
N PHE A 203 19.06 -2.81 25.00
CA PHE A 203 18.64 -3.03 23.62
C PHE A 203 18.30 -4.50 23.33
N ARG A 204 19.18 -5.44 23.70
CA ARG A 204 19.02 -6.86 23.39
C ARG A 204 17.87 -7.51 24.17
N ASP A 205 17.69 -7.14 25.43
CA ASP A 205 16.81 -7.85 26.36
C ASP A 205 15.45 -7.16 26.52
N VAL A 206 15.36 -5.86 26.23
CA VAL A 206 14.11 -5.09 26.28
C VAL A 206 13.65 -4.65 24.89
N THR A 207 14.47 -3.87 24.18
CA THR A 207 14.04 -3.26 22.90
C THR A 207 13.83 -4.31 21.80
N VAL A 208 14.75 -5.26 21.61
CA VAL A 208 14.67 -6.28 20.55
C VAL A 208 13.45 -7.18 20.72
N PRO A 209 13.15 -7.78 21.89
CA PRO A 209 11.95 -8.58 22.08
C PRO A 209 10.66 -7.83 21.80
N LEU A 210 10.60 -6.54 22.17
CA LEU A 210 9.47 -5.66 21.87
C LEU A 210 9.39 -5.27 20.38
N LEU A 211 10.53 -5.25 19.67
CA LEU A 211 10.62 -4.95 18.25
C LEU A 211 10.35 -6.18 17.35
N ARG A 212 10.59 -7.41 17.84
CA ARG A 212 10.40 -8.68 17.08
C ARG A 212 9.06 -8.79 16.34
N PRO A 213 7.89 -8.47 16.96
CA PRO A 213 6.61 -8.52 16.25
C PRO A 213 6.57 -7.54 15.07
N GLY A 214 7.17 -6.36 15.25
CA GLY A 214 7.36 -5.36 14.19
C GLY A 214 8.27 -5.84 13.07
N LEU A 215 9.38 -6.52 13.40
CA LEU A 215 10.31 -7.10 12.42
C LEU A 215 9.63 -8.14 11.53
N VAL A 216 8.88 -9.07 12.14
CA VAL A 216 8.14 -10.09 11.39
C VAL A 216 7.05 -9.42 10.55
N ALA A 217 6.30 -8.47 11.11
CA ALA A 217 5.26 -7.76 10.37
C ALA A 217 5.81 -6.98 9.17
N SER A 218 6.95 -6.29 9.33
CA SER A 218 7.60 -5.55 8.25
C SER A 218 8.15 -6.49 7.18
N MET A 219 8.80 -7.59 7.59
CA MET A 219 9.36 -8.57 6.66
C MET A 219 8.28 -9.25 5.83
N LEU A 220 7.16 -9.65 6.45
CA LEU A 220 6.02 -10.22 5.73
C LEU A 220 5.40 -9.21 4.76
N LEU A 221 5.20 -7.97 5.20
CA LEU A 221 4.63 -6.91 4.37
C LEU A 221 5.51 -6.60 3.16
N VAL A 222 6.83 -6.52 3.36
CA VAL A 222 7.78 -6.32 2.26
C VAL A 222 7.84 -7.55 1.36
N GLY A 223 7.87 -8.76 1.91
CA GLY A 223 7.90 -10.00 1.13
C GLY A 223 6.68 -10.15 0.21
N ILE A 224 5.48 -9.81 0.70
CA ILE A 224 4.26 -9.76 -0.12
C ILE A 224 4.42 -8.72 -1.25
N SER A 225 5.01 -7.56 -0.95
CA SER A 225 5.22 -6.50 -1.93
C SER A 225 6.23 -6.88 -3.01
N VAL A 226 7.29 -7.62 -2.63
CA VAL A 226 8.31 -8.16 -3.55
C VAL A 226 7.71 -9.21 -4.47
N LEU A 227 6.89 -10.13 -3.95
CA LEU A 227 6.18 -11.13 -4.79
C LEU A 227 5.19 -10.46 -5.76
N ALA A 228 4.52 -9.41 -5.32
CA ALA A 228 3.57 -8.67 -6.14
C ALA A 228 4.24 -7.69 -7.12
N ASP A 229 5.57 -7.56 -7.07
CA ASP A 229 6.33 -6.67 -7.94
C ASP A 229 6.45 -7.24 -9.34
N PHE A 230 6.03 -6.44 -10.31
CA PHE A 230 6.20 -6.75 -11.73
C PHE A 230 7.11 -5.72 -12.41
N GLY A 231 7.12 -4.47 -11.92
CA GLY A 231 7.79 -3.37 -12.59
C GLY A 231 9.32 -3.50 -12.59
N ASN A 232 9.92 -3.83 -11.45
CA ASN A 232 11.38 -4.00 -11.42
C ASN A 232 11.84 -5.27 -12.16
N PRO A 233 11.21 -6.45 -11.94
CA PRO A 233 11.57 -7.67 -12.65
C PRO A 233 11.53 -7.56 -14.16
N VAL A 234 10.50 -6.96 -14.76
CA VAL A 234 10.39 -6.91 -16.23
C VAL A 234 11.53 -6.12 -16.89
N ILE A 235 12.18 -5.20 -16.16
CA ILE A 235 13.29 -4.40 -16.68
C ILE A 235 14.66 -5.03 -16.38
N ILE A 236 14.87 -5.56 -15.16
CA ILE A 236 16.23 -5.94 -14.69
C ILE A 236 16.45 -7.44 -14.57
N ALA A 237 15.39 -8.25 -14.47
CA ALA A 237 15.55 -9.68 -14.22
C ALA A 237 16.33 -10.38 -15.36
N GLY A 238 16.29 -9.86 -16.60
CA GLY A 238 16.96 -10.51 -17.73
C GLY A 238 16.47 -11.96 -17.88
N ASP A 239 17.41 -12.90 -17.90
CA ASP A 239 17.12 -14.35 -17.99
C ASP A 239 16.64 -14.97 -16.67
N PHE A 240 16.65 -14.21 -15.57
CA PHE A 240 16.19 -14.69 -14.27
C PHE A 240 14.66 -14.80 -14.26
N ALA A 241 14.17 -16.02 -14.47
CA ALA A 241 12.75 -16.31 -14.56
C ALA A 241 12.01 -15.97 -13.26
N MET A 242 11.02 -15.07 -13.37
CA MET A 242 10.13 -14.69 -12.26
C MET A 242 8.68 -14.97 -12.69
N LEU A 243 7.85 -15.49 -11.79
CA LEU A 243 6.45 -15.78 -12.08
C LEU A 243 5.69 -14.60 -12.72
N PRO A 244 5.78 -13.35 -12.19
CA PRO A 244 5.06 -12.25 -12.80
C PRO A 244 5.55 -11.89 -14.21
N THR A 245 6.85 -11.99 -14.51
CA THR A 245 7.36 -11.69 -15.85
C THR A 245 7.02 -12.79 -16.85
N LEU A 246 7.13 -14.06 -16.45
CA LEU A 246 6.74 -15.19 -17.28
C LEU A 246 5.24 -15.16 -17.62
N ALA A 247 4.38 -14.88 -16.63
CA ALA A 247 2.94 -14.77 -16.86
C ALA A 247 2.62 -13.65 -17.86
N TYR A 248 3.29 -12.50 -17.75
CA TYR A 248 3.20 -11.41 -18.72
C TYR A 248 3.62 -11.86 -20.13
N LEU A 249 4.80 -12.46 -20.27
CA LEU A 249 5.33 -12.92 -21.56
C LEU A 249 4.44 -13.97 -22.22
N LYS A 250 3.75 -14.83 -21.46
CA LYS A 250 2.81 -15.81 -22.02
C LYS A 250 1.57 -15.15 -22.64
N VAL A 251 1.09 -14.06 -22.07
CA VAL A 251 -0.02 -13.29 -22.64
C VAL A 251 0.44 -12.46 -23.84
N THR A 252 1.50 -11.67 -23.69
CA THR A 252 1.90 -10.68 -24.70
C THR A 252 2.71 -11.26 -25.85
N GLY A 253 3.52 -12.29 -25.59
CA GLY A 253 4.34 -12.95 -26.60
C GLY A 253 3.62 -14.10 -27.31
N TRP A 254 2.86 -14.91 -26.57
CA TRP A 254 2.31 -16.18 -27.07
C TRP A 254 0.79 -16.25 -27.10
N PHE A 255 0.09 -15.24 -26.57
CA PHE A 255 -1.36 -15.24 -26.38
C PHE A 255 -1.91 -16.49 -25.65
N ASP A 256 -1.09 -17.08 -24.77
CA ASP A 256 -1.40 -18.29 -24.03
C ASP A 256 -1.97 -17.94 -22.65
N LEU A 257 -3.28 -17.63 -22.64
CA LEU A 257 -4.02 -17.31 -21.43
C LEU A 257 -4.06 -18.48 -20.44
N ASP A 258 -4.01 -19.73 -20.93
CA ASP A 258 -4.00 -20.92 -20.09
C ASP A 258 -2.71 -20.97 -19.27
N ALA A 259 -1.54 -20.92 -19.92
CA ALA A 259 -0.25 -20.92 -19.22
C ALA A 259 -0.11 -19.71 -18.29
N ALA A 260 -0.55 -18.52 -18.73
CA ALA A 260 -0.54 -17.32 -17.92
C ALA A 260 -1.42 -17.45 -16.67
N SER A 261 -2.60 -18.07 -16.78
CA SER A 261 -3.50 -18.30 -15.65
C SER A 261 -2.89 -19.25 -14.61
N VAL A 262 -2.16 -20.28 -15.04
CA VAL A 262 -1.47 -21.18 -14.10
C VAL A 262 -0.33 -20.44 -13.40
N LEU A 263 0.53 -19.73 -14.14
CA LEU A 263 1.65 -18.98 -13.55
C LEU A 263 1.17 -17.90 -12.57
N ALA A 264 0.09 -17.19 -12.91
CA ALA A 264 -0.55 -16.23 -12.02
C ALA A 264 -1.10 -16.92 -10.76
N SER A 265 -1.78 -18.07 -10.91
CA SER A 265 -2.30 -18.84 -9.76
C SER A 265 -1.18 -19.37 -8.87
N LEU A 266 -0.06 -19.78 -9.46
CA LEU A 266 1.14 -20.21 -8.74
C LEU A 266 1.77 -19.06 -7.94
N LEU A 267 1.69 -17.83 -8.44
CA LEU A 267 2.11 -16.62 -7.73
C LEU A 267 1.14 -16.23 -6.59
N LEU A 268 -0.15 -16.52 -6.75
CA LEU A 268 -1.17 -16.27 -5.71
C LEU A 268 -0.92 -17.13 -4.46
N ALA A 269 -0.48 -18.37 -4.62
CA ALA A 269 -0.26 -19.29 -3.48
C ALA A 269 0.70 -18.74 -2.40
N PRO A 270 1.97 -18.36 -2.70
CA PRO A 270 2.88 -17.84 -1.69
C PRO A 270 2.44 -16.48 -1.13
N THR A 271 1.80 -15.62 -1.94
CA THR A 271 1.31 -14.32 -1.48
C THR A 271 0.15 -14.44 -0.49
N VAL A 272 -0.81 -15.35 -0.75
CA VAL A 272 -1.90 -15.67 0.19
C VAL A 272 -1.35 -16.30 1.47
N VAL A 273 -0.39 -17.22 1.38
CA VAL A 273 0.24 -17.82 2.57
C VAL A 273 0.89 -16.75 3.44
N LEU A 274 1.72 -15.88 2.87
CA LEU A 274 2.35 -14.78 3.63
C LEU A 274 1.32 -13.82 4.21
N PHE A 275 0.26 -13.49 3.48
CA PHE A 275 -0.82 -12.64 3.97
C PHE A 275 -1.58 -13.27 5.14
N LEU A 276 -1.91 -14.57 5.08
CA LEU A 276 -2.57 -15.29 6.17
C LEU A 276 -1.69 -15.35 7.42
N ILE A 277 -0.39 -15.63 7.24
CA ILE A 277 0.59 -15.58 8.34
C ILE A 277 0.62 -14.17 8.94
N GLN A 278 0.73 -13.14 8.10
CA GLN A 278 0.74 -11.73 8.53
C GLN A 278 -0.52 -11.38 9.32
N ARG A 279 -1.70 -11.80 8.84
CA ARG A 279 -2.98 -11.53 9.50
C ARG A 279 -3.07 -12.21 10.86
N VAL A 280 -2.73 -13.50 10.96
CA VAL A 280 -2.78 -14.26 12.22
C VAL A 280 -1.77 -13.70 13.22
N TRP A 281 -0.57 -13.33 12.75
CA TRP A 281 0.49 -12.79 13.61
C TRP A 281 0.15 -11.41 14.18
N LEU A 282 -0.40 -10.53 13.33
CA LEU A 282 -0.80 -9.18 13.72
C LEU A 282 -2.08 -9.15 14.56
N GLY A 283 -3.07 -10.00 14.25
CA GLY A 283 -4.35 -10.05 14.95
C GLY A 283 -4.27 -10.51 16.40
N ARG A 284 -3.19 -11.19 16.79
CA ARG A 284 -3.02 -11.76 18.14
C ARG A 284 -2.33 -10.83 19.15
N ARG A 285 -1.84 -9.66 18.73
CA ARG A 285 -1.02 -8.83 19.62
C ARG A 285 -1.39 -7.35 19.50
N SER A 286 -2.38 -6.94 20.29
CA SER A 286 -2.59 -5.54 20.66
C SER A 286 -1.35 -5.09 21.45
N TYR A 287 -0.36 -4.54 20.75
CA TYR A 287 0.76 -3.91 21.41
C TYR A 287 0.38 -2.47 21.73
N VAL A 288 0.38 -2.20 23.02
CA VAL A 288 0.15 -0.90 23.67
C VAL A 288 -1.33 -0.52 23.79
N THR A 289 -2.00 -1.13 24.77
CA THR A 289 -2.99 -0.39 25.57
C THR A 289 -2.29 0.86 26.10
N VAL A 290 -2.72 2.02 25.59
CA VAL A 290 -2.37 3.33 26.15
C VAL A 290 -2.82 3.32 27.60
N SER A 291 -1.90 3.03 28.52
CA SER A 291 -2.13 3.30 29.94
C SER A 291 -2.13 4.82 30.10
N GLY A 292 -3.20 5.34 30.69
CA GLY A 292 -3.38 6.77 30.92
C GLY A 292 -2.19 7.36 31.67
N LYS A 293 -1.49 8.29 31.01
CA LYS A 293 -0.28 8.99 31.47
C LYS A 293 1.01 8.15 31.41
N THR A 294 1.54 7.94 30.21
CA THR A 294 2.99 7.85 30.03
C THR A 294 3.58 9.25 30.09
N THR A 295 4.17 9.63 31.22
CA THR A 295 5.22 10.65 31.22
C THR A 295 6.24 10.23 30.16
N GLN A 296 6.55 11.10 29.18
CA GLN A 296 7.63 10.85 28.21
C GLN A 296 8.97 10.80 28.96
N GLN A 297 9.28 9.65 29.55
CA GLN A 297 10.61 9.38 30.08
C GLN A 297 11.57 9.22 28.89
N SER A 298 12.74 9.84 29.00
CA SER A 298 13.79 9.79 27.99
C SER A 298 14.28 8.35 27.79
N HIS A 299 14.54 7.96 26.54
CA HIS A 299 15.18 6.66 26.28
C HIS A 299 16.65 6.69 26.72
N PRO A 300 17.18 5.61 27.30
CA PRO A 300 18.62 5.50 27.52
C PRO A 300 19.38 5.58 26.18
N PRO A 301 20.63 6.07 26.19
CA PRO A 301 21.40 6.24 24.97
C PRO A 301 21.61 4.90 24.26
N ALA A 302 21.57 4.93 22.93
CA ALA A 302 21.86 3.77 22.10
C ALA A 302 23.30 3.25 22.33
N PRO A 303 23.56 1.93 22.24
CA PRO A 303 24.91 1.39 22.18
C PRO A 303 25.73 2.05 21.07
N VAL A 304 26.97 2.46 21.36
CA VAL A 304 27.79 3.29 20.45
C VAL A 304 28.01 2.62 19.09
N TRP A 305 28.37 1.33 19.06
CA TRP A 305 28.60 0.59 17.82
C TRP A 305 27.34 0.50 16.96
N MET A 306 26.18 0.27 17.58
CA MET A 306 24.91 0.20 16.88
C MET A 306 24.45 1.56 16.40
N ALA A 307 24.69 2.60 17.20
CA ALA A 307 24.41 3.97 16.81
C ALA A 307 25.30 4.44 15.64
N ARG A 308 26.55 3.96 15.58
CA ARG A 308 27.48 4.27 14.48
C ARG A 308 27.07 3.52 13.20
N THR A 309 26.79 2.22 13.29
CA THR A 309 26.38 1.40 12.14
C THR A 309 25.04 1.88 11.57
N ALA A 310 24.02 2.10 12.40
CA ALA A 310 22.73 2.61 11.95
C ALA A 310 22.86 3.98 11.24
N ARG A 311 23.72 4.88 11.75
CA ARG A 311 24.02 6.15 11.08
C ARG A 311 24.69 5.97 9.73
N ILE A 312 25.79 5.20 9.68
CA ILE A 312 26.55 4.99 8.44
C ILE A 312 25.66 4.36 7.37
N VAL A 313 24.93 3.30 7.72
CA VAL A 313 24.02 2.61 6.80
C VAL A 313 22.91 3.55 6.32
N SER A 314 22.31 4.35 7.22
CA SER A 314 21.25 5.29 6.84
C SER A 314 21.77 6.39 5.90
N TYR A 315 22.94 6.98 6.19
CA TYR A 315 23.54 7.99 5.32
C TYR A 315 23.99 7.41 3.98
N ALA A 316 24.59 6.22 3.95
CA ALA A 316 24.99 5.55 2.72
C ALA A 316 23.77 5.24 1.83
N ALA A 317 22.70 4.69 2.42
CA ALA A 317 21.47 4.41 1.69
C ALA A 317 20.75 5.70 1.25
N ALA A 318 20.72 6.76 2.07
CA ALA A 318 20.25 8.08 1.63
C ALA A 318 21.04 8.58 0.42
N GLY A 319 22.37 8.51 0.48
CA GLY A 319 23.25 8.91 -0.62
C GLY A 319 22.96 8.12 -1.89
N LEU A 320 22.77 6.79 -1.78
CA LEU A 320 22.42 5.93 -2.91
C LEU A 320 21.06 6.28 -3.50
N ILE A 321 20.05 6.56 -2.66
CA ILE A 321 18.72 6.98 -3.13
C ILE A 321 18.84 8.34 -3.84
N VAL A 322 19.50 9.32 -3.23
CA VAL A 322 19.71 10.64 -3.85
C VAL A 322 20.44 10.50 -5.18
N LEU A 323 21.44 9.62 -5.28
CA LEU A 323 22.12 9.31 -6.53
C LEU A 323 21.18 8.70 -7.58
N VAL A 324 20.35 7.73 -7.19
CA VAL A 324 19.35 7.08 -8.06
C VAL A 324 18.31 8.06 -8.58
N TYR A 325 17.84 9.01 -7.78
CA TYR A 325 16.91 10.03 -8.27
C TYR A 325 17.61 11.16 -9.02
N GLY A 326 18.83 11.51 -8.63
CA GLY A 326 19.66 12.50 -9.31
C GLY A 326 20.10 12.04 -10.71
N ILE A 327 20.42 10.76 -10.87
CA ILE A 327 20.78 10.21 -12.18
C ILE A 327 19.57 10.13 -13.10
N LEU A 328 18.37 9.85 -12.56
CA LEU A 328 17.13 9.93 -13.34
C LEU A 328 16.93 11.36 -13.85
N ALA A 329 17.07 12.34 -12.95
CA ALA A 329 17.01 13.76 -13.27
C ALA A 329 17.98 14.13 -14.38
N TYR A 330 19.22 13.68 -14.27
CA TYR A 330 20.22 13.94 -15.29
C TYR A 330 19.90 13.23 -16.61
N GLY A 331 19.45 11.97 -16.57
CA GLY A 331 19.06 11.20 -17.75
C GLY A 331 17.93 11.84 -18.54
N SER A 332 16.97 12.46 -17.84
CA SER A 332 15.85 13.17 -18.47
C SER A 332 16.25 14.38 -19.32
N VAL A 333 17.43 14.95 -19.06
CA VAL A 333 17.96 16.13 -19.76
C VAL A 333 19.22 15.80 -20.57
N SER A 334 19.61 14.54 -20.72
CA SER A 334 20.76 14.15 -21.54
C SER A 334 20.36 13.90 -22.99
N GLN A 335 21.16 14.33 -23.98
CA GLN A 335 20.86 14.07 -25.40
C GLN A 335 20.76 12.57 -25.71
N ALA A 336 21.81 11.81 -25.39
CA ALA A 336 21.88 10.37 -25.65
C ALA A 336 22.70 9.69 -24.54
N TRP A 337 22.01 9.09 -23.57
CA TRP A 337 22.67 8.46 -22.43
C TRP A 337 23.75 7.45 -22.86
N GLY A 338 24.97 7.59 -22.33
CA GLY A 338 26.09 6.70 -22.63
C GLY A 338 26.93 7.07 -23.86
N TYR A 339 26.51 8.10 -24.61
CA TYR A 339 27.18 8.61 -25.80
C TYR A 339 27.37 10.13 -25.76
N ASP A 340 26.28 10.87 -25.56
CA ASP A 340 26.25 12.33 -25.50
C ASP A 340 25.48 12.81 -24.25
N TYR A 341 26.25 13.35 -23.32
CA TYR A 341 25.79 13.85 -22.03
C TYR A 341 25.43 15.35 -22.03
N SER A 342 25.43 15.99 -23.21
CA SER A 342 25.02 17.38 -23.34
C SER A 342 23.55 17.58 -22.95
N LEU A 343 23.26 18.77 -22.41
CA LEU A 343 21.93 19.08 -21.89
C LEU A 343 20.94 19.36 -23.02
N THR A 344 19.74 18.79 -22.89
CA THR A 344 18.64 18.94 -23.84
C THR A 344 17.30 18.98 -23.12
N LEU A 345 16.34 19.69 -23.71
CA LEU A 345 14.93 19.65 -23.31
C LEU A 345 14.06 18.90 -24.32
N ARG A 346 14.68 18.26 -25.33
CA ARG A 346 13.97 17.52 -26.39
C ARG A 346 13.04 16.44 -25.83
N HIS A 347 13.48 15.72 -24.79
CA HIS A 347 12.67 14.67 -24.18
C HIS A 347 11.38 15.23 -23.55
N PHE A 348 11.41 16.48 -23.06
CA PHE A 348 10.23 17.15 -22.50
C PHE A 348 9.29 17.68 -23.58
N THR A 349 9.81 18.18 -24.71
CA THR A 349 8.95 18.62 -25.82
C THR A 349 8.22 17.43 -26.46
N GLN A 350 8.84 16.25 -26.48
CA GLN A 350 8.22 15.01 -26.95
C GLN A 350 7.10 14.49 -26.03
N LEU A 351 7.10 14.88 -24.74
CA LEU A 351 6.01 14.53 -23.81
C LEU A 351 4.66 15.12 -24.21
N GLY A 352 4.61 16.14 -25.08
CA GLY A 352 3.36 16.67 -25.63
C GLY A 352 2.47 15.57 -26.22
N ARG A 353 3.07 14.55 -26.85
CA ARG A 353 2.36 13.38 -27.41
C ARG A 353 1.79 12.44 -26.35
N ARG A 354 2.27 12.52 -25.11
CA ARG A 354 1.94 11.65 -23.97
C ARG A 354 1.03 12.35 -22.95
N ILE A 355 0.59 13.58 -23.23
CA ILE A 355 -0.39 14.31 -22.39
C ILE A 355 -1.67 13.50 -22.16
N PRO A 356 -2.26 12.82 -23.17
CA PRO A 356 -3.45 11.98 -22.94
C PRO A 356 -3.19 10.88 -21.90
N SER A 357 -2.02 10.22 -21.97
CA SER A 357 -1.64 9.17 -21.03
C SER A 357 -1.44 9.69 -19.60
N LEU A 358 -0.83 10.87 -19.46
CA LEU A 358 -0.70 11.56 -18.18
C LEU A 358 -2.07 11.94 -17.60
N ALA A 359 -2.94 12.54 -18.42
CA ALA A 359 -4.29 12.94 -18.02
C ALA A 359 -5.13 11.73 -17.58
N ASN A 360 -5.14 10.67 -18.39
CA ASN A 360 -5.81 9.41 -18.07
C ASN A 360 -5.28 8.80 -16.77
N THR A 361 -3.96 8.81 -16.57
CA THR A 361 -3.35 8.29 -15.33
C THR A 361 -3.88 9.04 -14.11
N MET A 362 -3.94 10.37 -14.17
CA MET A 362 -4.46 11.20 -13.08
C MET A 362 -5.96 10.97 -12.87
N GLN A 363 -6.76 11.00 -13.94
CA GLN A 363 -8.21 10.82 -13.86
C GLN A 363 -8.59 9.43 -13.33
N TYR A 364 -8.02 8.37 -13.89
CA TYR A 364 -8.36 6.99 -13.51
C TYR A 364 -7.87 6.70 -12.09
N SER A 365 -6.70 7.22 -11.70
CA SER A 365 -6.19 7.10 -10.33
C SER A 365 -7.06 7.84 -9.32
N PHE A 366 -7.56 9.02 -9.68
CA PHE A 366 -8.47 9.81 -8.85
C PHE A 366 -9.78 9.08 -8.62
N PHE A 367 -10.47 8.67 -9.70
CA PHE A 367 -11.73 7.95 -9.57
C PHE A 367 -11.54 6.59 -8.89
N GLY A 368 -10.44 5.88 -9.15
CA GLY A 368 -10.09 4.65 -8.44
C GLY A 368 -9.94 4.88 -6.93
N ALA A 369 -9.29 5.97 -6.52
CA ALA A 369 -9.12 6.32 -5.11
C ALA A 369 -10.46 6.68 -4.45
N VAL A 370 -11.34 7.41 -5.16
CA VAL A 370 -12.70 7.71 -4.70
C VAL A 370 -13.50 6.43 -4.48
N VAL A 371 -13.50 5.51 -5.46
CA VAL A 371 -14.17 4.20 -5.33
C VAL A 371 -13.64 3.45 -4.11
N SER A 372 -12.32 3.43 -3.95
CA SER A 372 -11.65 2.76 -2.85
C SER A 372 -12.04 3.34 -1.48
N VAL A 373 -12.00 4.67 -1.32
CA VAL A 373 -12.35 5.37 -0.06
C VAL A 373 -13.82 5.20 0.27
N LEU A 374 -14.72 5.33 -0.70
CA LEU A 374 -16.16 5.17 -0.46
C LEU A 374 -16.50 3.74 -0.02
N LEU A 375 -16.00 2.73 -0.73
CA LEU A 375 -16.21 1.33 -0.39
C LEU A 375 -15.55 0.97 0.95
N ALA A 376 -14.31 1.41 1.17
CA ALA A 376 -13.58 1.21 2.42
C ALA A 376 -14.31 1.80 3.62
N THR A 377 -14.83 3.02 3.49
CA THR A 377 -15.56 3.70 4.57
C THR A 377 -16.88 3.01 4.86
N ALA A 378 -17.61 2.61 3.82
CA ALA A 378 -18.84 1.85 3.97
C ALA A 378 -18.60 0.52 4.68
N LEU A 379 -17.57 -0.24 4.26
CA LEU A 379 -17.19 -1.51 4.88
C LEU A 379 -16.72 -1.30 6.33
N ALA A 380 -15.83 -0.33 6.57
CA ALA A 380 -15.31 -0.05 7.91
C ALA A 380 -16.43 0.39 8.87
N TYR A 381 -17.37 1.21 8.41
CA TYR A 381 -18.53 1.61 9.19
C TYR A 381 -19.43 0.41 9.52
N VAL A 382 -19.68 -0.47 8.53
CA VAL A 382 -20.45 -1.70 8.74
C VAL A 382 -19.76 -2.63 9.75
N VAL A 383 -18.45 -2.83 9.63
CA VAL A 383 -17.67 -3.72 10.52
C VAL A 383 -17.59 -3.19 11.95
N THR A 384 -17.39 -1.87 12.12
CA THR A 384 -17.15 -1.26 13.45
C THR A 384 -18.41 -0.85 14.19
N ARG A 385 -19.42 -0.33 13.48
CA ARG A 385 -20.62 0.23 14.10
C ARG A 385 -21.84 -0.67 14.02
N LYS A 386 -21.93 -1.49 12.96
CA LYS A 386 -23.13 -2.32 12.75
C LYS A 386 -22.89 -3.73 13.27
N LYS A 387 -23.74 -4.17 14.19
CA LYS A 387 -23.83 -5.58 14.63
C LYS A 387 -24.41 -6.45 13.52
N ILE A 388 -23.65 -6.64 12.44
CA ILE A 388 -23.95 -7.56 11.34
C ILE A 388 -23.52 -8.99 11.71
N PRO A 389 -24.16 -10.02 11.14
CA PRO A 389 -23.61 -11.37 11.21
C PRO A 389 -22.24 -11.40 10.52
N ALA A 390 -21.27 -12.10 11.12
CA ALA A 390 -19.92 -12.30 10.58
C ALA A 390 -19.14 -11.01 10.19
N PRO A 391 -18.94 -10.04 11.10
CA PRO A 391 -18.14 -8.84 10.80
C PRO A 391 -16.69 -9.17 10.37
N GLY A 392 -16.15 -10.29 10.86
CA GLY A 392 -14.84 -10.80 10.43
C GLY A 392 -14.77 -11.18 8.95
N ALA A 393 -15.89 -11.57 8.33
CA ALA A 393 -15.92 -11.88 6.89
C ALA A 393 -15.81 -10.59 6.05
N PHE A 394 -16.51 -9.52 6.43
CA PHE A 394 -16.40 -8.22 5.76
C PHE A 394 -15.01 -7.62 5.95
N ASP A 395 -14.44 -7.71 7.15
CA ASP A 395 -13.04 -7.35 7.40
C ASP A 395 -12.07 -8.18 6.54
N PHE A 396 -12.35 -9.48 6.38
CA PHE A 396 -11.60 -10.34 5.49
C PHE A 396 -11.67 -9.87 4.03
N PHE A 397 -12.84 -9.72 3.45
CA PHE A 397 -12.96 -9.30 2.05
C PHE A 397 -12.44 -7.88 1.78
N ALA A 398 -12.49 -6.98 2.77
CA ALA A 398 -11.89 -5.65 2.65
C ALA A 398 -10.35 -5.67 2.64
N THR A 399 -9.74 -6.72 3.21
CA THR A 399 -8.28 -6.83 3.36
C THR A 399 -7.63 -7.83 2.40
N VAL A 400 -8.37 -8.83 1.90
CA VAL A 400 -7.92 -9.85 0.94
C VAL A 400 -7.27 -9.29 -0.32
N PRO A 401 -7.70 -8.16 -0.92
CA PRO A 401 -7.00 -7.63 -2.10
C PRO A 401 -5.51 -7.38 -1.88
N ALA A 402 -5.06 -7.18 -0.64
CA ALA A 402 -3.64 -7.02 -0.32
C ALA A 402 -2.81 -8.31 -0.52
N ALA A 403 -3.48 -9.47 -0.57
CA ALA A 403 -2.86 -10.76 -0.84
C ALA A 403 -2.80 -11.08 -2.34
N ILE A 404 -3.58 -10.37 -3.16
CA ILE A 404 -3.72 -10.67 -4.58
C ILE A 404 -2.67 -9.87 -5.37
N PRO A 405 -1.72 -10.53 -6.06
CA PRO A 405 -0.80 -9.85 -6.94
C PRO A 405 -1.55 -9.02 -7.98
N GLY A 406 -1.09 -7.80 -8.25
CA GLY A 406 -1.78 -6.93 -9.20
C GLY A 406 -1.91 -7.57 -10.58
N LEU A 407 -0.85 -8.23 -11.05
CA LEU A 407 -0.82 -8.96 -12.32
C LEU A 407 -1.90 -10.06 -12.40
N PHE A 408 -2.10 -10.80 -11.31
CA PHE A 408 -3.14 -11.82 -11.20
C PHE A 408 -4.53 -11.21 -11.34
N LEU A 409 -4.79 -10.11 -10.61
CA LEU A 409 -6.08 -9.43 -10.67
C LEU A 409 -6.35 -8.84 -12.05
N GLY A 410 -5.34 -8.21 -12.67
CA GLY A 410 -5.44 -7.64 -14.02
C GLY A 410 -5.77 -8.70 -15.06
N LEU A 411 -5.11 -9.86 -15.01
CA LEU A 411 -5.41 -10.98 -15.88
C LEU A 411 -6.83 -11.50 -15.65
N GLY A 412 -7.26 -11.61 -14.39
CA GLY A 412 -8.62 -12.01 -14.04
C GLY A 412 -9.68 -11.06 -14.56
N TYR A 413 -9.41 -9.75 -14.57
CA TYR A 413 -10.32 -8.76 -15.13
C TYR A 413 -10.47 -8.92 -16.65
N VAL A 414 -9.38 -9.21 -17.37
CA VAL A 414 -9.44 -9.53 -18.80
C VAL A 414 -10.28 -10.79 -19.04
N VAL A 415 -10.04 -11.86 -18.27
CA VAL A 415 -10.80 -13.10 -18.43
C VAL A 415 -12.30 -12.90 -18.10
N ALA A 416 -12.60 -12.15 -17.04
CA ALA A 416 -13.95 -11.97 -16.53
C ALA A 416 -14.82 -11.03 -17.38
N PHE A 417 -14.25 -9.96 -17.93
CA PHE A 417 -15.02 -8.85 -18.51
C PHE A 417 -14.74 -8.63 -20.00
N ASN A 418 -14.23 -9.65 -20.71
CA ASN A 418 -14.02 -9.59 -22.16
C ASN A 418 -15.16 -10.21 -22.99
N ARG A 419 -16.17 -10.79 -22.32
CA ARG A 419 -17.29 -11.50 -22.94
C ARG A 419 -18.62 -11.02 -22.35
N ASP A 420 -19.71 -11.28 -23.07
CA ASP A 420 -21.07 -11.02 -22.60
C ASP A 420 -21.39 -11.86 -21.35
N PRO A 421 -22.28 -11.40 -20.45
CA PRO A 421 -23.17 -10.24 -20.56
C PRO A 421 -22.55 -8.90 -20.11
N ILE A 422 -21.37 -8.90 -19.48
CA ILE A 422 -20.74 -7.70 -18.93
C ILE A 422 -19.35 -7.53 -19.57
N ARG A 423 -19.30 -6.85 -20.71
CA ARG A 423 -18.04 -6.49 -21.38
C ARG A 423 -17.57 -5.11 -20.92
N LEU A 424 -16.46 -5.08 -20.20
CA LEU A 424 -15.81 -3.83 -19.74
C LEU A 424 -14.42 -3.62 -20.38
N THR A 425 -13.86 -4.62 -21.05
CA THR A 425 -12.58 -4.49 -21.75
C THR A 425 -12.60 -3.35 -22.77
N GLY A 426 -11.49 -2.61 -22.86
CA GLY A 426 -11.37 -1.45 -23.74
C GLY A 426 -12.04 -0.17 -23.23
N THR A 427 -12.64 -0.19 -22.04
CA THR A 427 -13.19 1.01 -21.37
C THR A 427 -12.27 1.50 -20.26
N SER A 428 -12.36 2.77 -19.87
CA SER A 428 -11.64 3.28 -18.69
C SER A 428 -12.22 2.74 -17.37
N PHE A 429 -13.47 2.29 -17.38
CA PHE A 429 -14.18 1.83 -16.19
C PHE A 429 -13.53 0.58 -15.57
N ILE A 430 -13.08 -0.37 -16.41
CA ILE A 430 -12.38 -1.58 -15.94
C ILE A 430 -11.08 -1.22 -15.19
N ILE A 431 -10.35 -0.21 -15.65
CA ILE A 431 -9.11 0.28 -15.02
C ILE A 431 -9.42 0.96 -13.68
N ILE A 432 -10.42 1.84 -13.65
CA ILE A 432 -10.85 2.54 -12.42
C ILE A 432 -11.28 1.54 -11.33
N LEU A 433 -12.06 0.53 -11.70
CA LEU A 433 -12.49 -0.52 -10.78
C LEU A 433 -11.32 -1.36 -10.27
N ALA A 434 -10.43 -1.78 -11.17
CA ALA A 434 -9.28 -2.59 -10.80
C ALA A 434 -8.35 -1.85 -9.83
N LEU A 435 -8.06 -0.56 -10.10
CA LEU A 435 -7.28 0.30 -9.20
C LEU A 435 -7.97 0.49 -7.85
N GLY A 436 -9.27 0.80 -7.86
CA GLY A 436 -10.03 1.08 -6.64
C GLY A 436 -10.16 -0.13 -5.72
N LEU A 437 -10.41 -1.32 -6.28
CA LEU A 437 -10.59 -2.55 -5.51
C LEU A 437 -9.26 -3.17 -5.08
N TRP A 438 -8.21 -3.10 -5.91
CA TRP A 438 -6.89 -3.58 -5.51
C TRP A 438 -6.30 -2.77 -4.36
N ASN A 439 -6.47 -1.44 -4.37
CA ASN A 439 -6.00 -0.56 -3.30
C ASN A 439 -6.99 -0.35 -2.15
N LEU A 440 -8.15 -1.03 -2.17
CA LEU A 440 -9.15 -1.03 -1.08
C LEU A 440 -8.57 -1.26 0.32
N PRO A 441 -7.63 -2.21 0.55
CA PRO A 441 -7.10 -2.46 1.89
C PRO A 441 -6.37 -1.26 2.48
N THR A 442 -5.77 -0.41 1.66
CA THR A 442 -5.12 0.83 2.12
C THR A 442 -6.17 1.79 2.67
N ALA A 443 -7.17 2.13 1.87
CA ALA A 443 -8.25 3.01 2.31
C ALA A 443 -9.01 2.45 3.52
N TYR A 444 -9.26 1.14 3.55
CA TYR A 444 -9.95 0.45 4.64
C TYR A 444 -9.19 0.56 5.97
N ARG A 445 -7.87 0.39 5.98
CA ARG A 445 -7.05 0.57 7.20
C ARG A 445 -7.14 2.00 7.75
N TYR A 446 -7.10 3.01 6.87
CA TYR A 446 -7.28 4.41 7.29
C TYR A 446 -8.67 4.67 7.87
N ALA A 447 -9.73 4.16 7.22
CA ALA A 447 -11.10 4.30 7.71
C ALA A 447 -11.30 3.60 9.06
N MET A 448 -10.84 2.35 9.20
CA MET A 448 -10.92 1.57 10.45
C MET A 448 -10.20 2.26 11.62
N ALA A 449 -8.96 2.73 11.40
CA ALA A 449 -8.16 3.35 12.45
C ALA A 449 -8.81 4.63 12.99
N ASN A 450 -9.46 5.42 12.14
CA ASN A 450 -10.11 6.68 12.55
C ASN A 450 -11.50 6.45 13.13
N LEU A 451 -12.30 5.53 12.57
CA LEU A 451 -13.58 5.13 13.16
C LEU A 451 -13.42 4.56 14.57
N ALA A 452 -12.34 3.81 14.82
CA ALA A 452 -12.05 3.27 16.15
C ALA A 452 -11.78 4.35 17.21
N GLN A 453 -11.33 5.55 16.80
CA GLN A 453 -11.07 6.67 17.71
C GLN A 453 -12.34 7.49 18.01
N LEU A 454 -13.32 7.48 17.12
CA LEU A 454 -14.59 8.19 17.32
C LEU A 454 -15.48 7.43 18.31
N SER A 455 -16.03 8.15 19.30
CA SER A 455 -16.95 7.54 20.26
C SER A 455 -18.29 7.20 19.60
N GLU A 456 -18.80 5.99 19.84
CA GLU A 456 -20.12 5.58 19.35
C GLU A 456 -21.26 6.41 19.99
N GLN A 457 -20.99 7.01 21.14
CA GLN A 457 -21.94 7.80 21.92
C GLN A 457 -22.47 9.02 21.15
N LEU A 458 -21.66 9.66 20.30
CA LEU A 458 -22.09 10.78 19.45
C LEU A 458 -23.19 10.36 18.46
N GLU A 459 -23.03 9.18 17.86
CA GLU A 459 -24.01 8.61 16.92
C GLU A 459 -25.29 8.18 17.66
N GLN A 460 -25.15 7.58 18.85
CA GLN A 460 -26.28 7.14 19.68
C GLN A 460 -27.10 8.32 20.22
N ALA A 461 -26.45 9.42 20.61
CA ALA A 461 -27.13 10.63 21.07
C ALA A 461 -28.01 11.23 19.95
N ALA A 462 -27.47 11.36 18.73
CA ALA A 462 -28.23 11.84 17.59
C ALA A 462 -29.39 10.90 17.21
N ALA A 463 -29.16 9.58 17.26
CA ALA A 463 -30.21 8.60 17.02
C ALA A 463 -31.33 8.66 18.07
N ASN A 464 -31.00 8.90 19.35
CA ASN A 464 -31.98 9.09 20.42
C ASN A 464 -32.83 10.36 20.23
N LEU A 465 -32.27 11.40 19.62
CA LEU A 465 -32.98 12.63 19.23
C LEU A 465 -33.81 12.46 17.93
N GLY A 466 -33.91 11.24 17.38
CA GLY A 466 -34.73 10.93 16.21
C GLY A 466 -34.02 11.06 14.87
N ALA A 467 -32.70 11.26 14.84
CA ALA A 467 -31.95 11.32 13.59
C ALA A 467 -31.94 9.95 12.88
N ARG A 468 -32.22 9.94 11.58
CA ARG A 468 -32.14 8.73 10.73
C ARG A 468 -30.67 8.31 10.55
N PRO A 469 -30.36 7.01 10.36
CA PRO A 469 -28.97 6.53 10.23
C PRO A 469 -28.17 7.21 9.12
N VAL A 470 -28.78 7.47 7.96
CA VAL A 470 -28.13 8.18 6.86
C VAL A 470 -27.76 9.60 7.27
N ARG A 471 -28.65 10.28 8.03
CA ARG A 471 -28.40 11.61 8.57
C ARG A 471 -27.26 11.59 9.58
N VAL A 472 -27.26 10.64 10.52
CA VAL A 472 -26.19 10.48 11.51
C VAL A 472 -24.83 10.30 10.81
N VAL A 473 -24.76 9.40 9.81
CA VAL A 473 -23.53 9.18 9.05
C VAL A 473 -23.12 10.42 8.28
N SER A 474 -24.04 11.06 7.55
CA SER A 474 -23.71 12.19 6.68
C SER A 474 -23.40 13.48 7.44
N SER A 475 -24.03 13.73 8.59
CA SER A 475 -23.91 14.99 9.33
C SER A 475 -22.99 14.91 10.54
N ILE A 476 -22.63 13.73 11.02
CA ILE A 476 -21.75 13.55 12.19
C ILE A 476 -20.51 12.74 11.79
N THR A 477 -20.70 11.48 11.39
CA THR A 477 -19.56 10.57 11.17
C THR A 477 -18.68 11.02 9.99
N MET A 478 -19.26 11.32 8.82
CA MET A 478 -18.50 11.72 7.63
C MET A 478 -17.74 13.04 7.81
N PRO A 479 -18.33 14.12 8.38
CA PRO A 479 -17.60 15.34 8.69
C PRO A 479 -16.44 15.11 9.66
N LEU A 480 -16.63 14.30 10.69
CA LEU A 480 -15.56 13.96 11.64
C LEU A 480 -14.46 13.11 10.99
N LEU A 481 -14.80 12.28 10.02
CA LEU A 481 -13.83 11.48 9.26
C LEU A 481 -13.18 12.24 8.09
N ARG A 482 -13.61 13.46 7.74
CA ARG A 482 -13.18 14.14 6.50
C ARG A 482 -11.66 14.20 6.33
N GLY A 483 -10.92 14.55 7.39
CA GLY A 483 -9.45 14.61 7.36
C GLY A 483 -8.81 13.24 7.16
N ALA A 484 -9.37 12.21 7.80
CA ALA A 484 -8.92 10.83 7.65
C ALA A 484 -9.19 10.26 6.26
N LEU A 485 -10.36 10.56 5.69
CA LEU A 485 -10.74 10.15 4.34
C LEU A 485 -9.86 10.83 3.29
N LEU A 486 -9.54 12.11 3.47
CA LEU A 486 -8.60 12.83 2.61
C LEU A 486 -7.17 12.28 2.72
N ALA A 487 -6.72 11.95 3.94
CA ALA A 487 -5.41 11.32 4.15
C ALA A 487 -5.33 9.94 3.48
N GLY A 488 -6.30 9.07 3.75
CA GLY A 488 -6.37 7.74 3.14
C GLY A 488 -6.56 7.81 1.62
N GLY A 489 -7.37 8.75 1.13
CA GLY A 489 -7.59 9.01 -0.29
C GLY A 489 -6.33 9.48 -1.00
N THR A 490 -5.55 10.40 -0.40
CA THR A 490 -4.29 10.89 -0.97
C THR A 490 -3.27 9.74 -1.12
N VAL A 491 -3.12 8.90 -0.10
CA VAL A 491 -2.21 7.74 -0.16
C VAL A 491 -2.68 6.72 -1.19
N THR A 492 -3.99 6.44 -1.23
CA THR A 492 -4.58 5.49 -2.19
C THR A 492 -4.44 6.00 -3.63
N PHE A 493 -4.69 7.29 -3.85
CA PHE A 493 -4.48 7.96 -5.13
C PHE A 493 -3.04 7.84 -5.60
N LEU A 494 -2.08 8.13 -4.70
CA LEU A 494 -0.68 8.03 -5.04
C LEU A 494 -0.27 6.60 -5.44
N ARG A 495 -0.77 5.60 -4.72
CA ARG A 495 -0.57 4.18 -5.09
C ARG A 495 -1.22 3.80 -6.41
N ASN A 496 -2.31 4.46 -6.80
CA ASN A 496 -2.93 4.25 -8.11
C ASN A 496 -2.09 4.85 -9.25
N VAL A 497 -1.53 6.05 -9.06
CA VAL A 497 -0.71 6.74 -10.08
C VAL A 497 0.53 5.92 -10.43
N THR A 498 1.13 5.26 -9.44
CA THR A 498 2.33 4.43 -9.63
C THR A 498 1.98 2.96 -9.90
N CYS A 499 0.72 2.60 -10.08
CA CYS A 499 0.33 1.22 -10.33
C CYS A 499 0.58 0.83 -11.80
N LEU A 500 1.14 -0.35 -11.99
CA LEU A 500 1.35 -0.97 -13.29
C LEU A 500 0.80 -2.39 -13.32
N SER A 501 1.12 -3.19 -12.32
CA SER A 501 0.85 -4.64 -12.32
C SER A 501 -0.63 -4.97 -12.52
N VAL A 502 -1.55 -4.22 -11.91
CA VAL A 502 -3.00 -4.39 -12.09
C VAL A 502 -3.49 -4.04 -13.48
N ILE A 503 -2.90 -3.01 -14.10
CA ILE A 503 -3.46 -2.36 -15.28
C ILE A 503 -2.80 -2.83 -16.59
N ILE A 504 -1.65 -3.52 -16.52
CA ILE A 504 -0.83 -3.85 -17.69
C ILE A 504 -1.60 -4.62 -18.77
N PHE A 505 -2.54 -5.48 -18.39
CA PHE A 505 -3.40 -6.20 -19.33
C PHE A 505 -4.72 -5.48 -19.69
N LEU A 506 -5.03 -4.37 -19.01
CA LEU A 506 -6.27 -3.63 -19.15
C LEU A 506 -6.12 -2.40 -20.05
N VAL A 507 -4.92 -1.86 -20.16
CA VAL A 507 -4.61 -0.69 -20.98
C VAL A 507 -4.76 -1.03 -22.46
N THR A 508 -5.36 -0.11 -23.21
CA THR A 508 -5.51 -0.18 -24.66
C THR A 508 -5.06 1.14 -25.29
N PRO A 509 -4.88 1.22 -26.62
CA PRO A 509 -4.58 2.49 -27.29
C PRO A 509 -5.63 3.59 -27.08
N ARG A 510 -6.86 3.23 -26.69
CA ARG A 510 -7.94 4.18 -26.36
C ARG A 510 -7.86 4.73 -24.95
N THR A 511 -7.24 3.99 -24.04
CA THR A 511 -7.12 4.31 -22.61
C THR A 511 -5.66 4.24 -22.16
N PRO A 512 -4.72 4.96 -22.85
CA PRO A 512 -3.31 4.85 -22.55
C PRO A 512 -3.02 5.40 -21.15
N MET A 513 -2.06 4.80 -20.46
CA MET A 513 -1.57 5.24 -19.15
C MET A 513 -0.08 5.53 -19.19
N ALA A 514 0.34 6.50 -18.39
CA ALA A 514 1.72 6.97 -18.38
C ALA A 514 2.68 5.90 -17.86
N THR A 515 2.26 5.06 -16.91
CA THR A 515 3.07 3.94 -16.40
C THR A 515 3.33 2.88 -17.48
N THR A 516 2.36 2.55 -18.33
CA THR A 516 2.57 1.65 -19.47
C THR A 516 3.41 2.31 -20.58
N ASP A 517 3.28 3.62 -20.77
CA ASP A 517 4.12 4.35 -21.72
C ASP A 517 5.59 4.39 -21.28
N VAL A 518 5.88 4.53 -19.98
CA VAL A 518 7.24 4.40 -19.45
C VAL A 518 7.82 3.02 -19.79
N LEU A 519 7.05 1.95 -19.58
CA LEU A 519 7.49 0.59 -19.92
C LEU A 519 7.81 0.47 -21.42
N ALA A 520 6.90 0.93 -22.29
CA ALA A 520 7.11 0.87 -23.73
C ALA A 520 8.34 1.68 -24.19
N LEU A 521 8.63 2.82 -23.56
CA LEU A 521 9.85 3.60 -23.83
C LEU A 521 11.11 2.88 -23.38
N VAL A 522 11.08 2.19 -22.23
CA VAL A 522 12.19 1.37 -21.75
C VAL A 522 12.44 0.19 -22.68
N GLU A 523 11.39 -0.54 -23.06
CA GLU A 523 11.48 -1.65 -24.03
C GLU A 523 12.01 -1.18 -25.40
N GLY A 524 11.66 0.04 -25.81
CA GLY A 524 12.19 0.69 -27.01
C GLY A 524 13.62 1.26 -26.89
N GLY A 525 14.25 1.19 -25.71
CA GLY A 525 15.59 1.75 -25.48
C GLY A 525 15.64 3.28 -25.41
N GLU A 526 14.49 3.95 -25.32
CA GLU A 526 14.33 5.41 -25.28
C GLU A 526 14.52 5.94 -23.85
N TRP A 527 15.71 5.72 -23.27
CA TRP A 527 16.01 5.98 -21.87
C TRP A 527 15.76 7.44 -21.42
N GLY A 528 16.10 8.42 -22.27
CA GLY A 528 15.89 9.84 -21.97
C GLY A 528 14.41 10.22 -21.87
N GLN A 529 13.58 9.69 -22.78
CA GLN A 529 12.13 9.88 -22.75
C GLN A 529 11.47 9.13 -21.57
N ALA A 530 11.93 7.91 -21.28
CA ALA A 530 11.46 7.16 -20.11
C ALA A 530 11.78 7.89 -18.80
N ALA A 531 12.98 8.45 -18.68
CA ALA A 531 13.41 9.24 -17.53
C ALA A 531 12.61 10.55 -17.38
N SER A 532 12.38 11.29 -18.48
CA SER A 532 11.60 12.53 -18.44
C SER A 532 10.14 12.28 -18.04
N LEU A 533 9.49 11.26 -18.61
CA LEU A 533 8.12 10.91 -18.24
C LEU A 533 8.03 10.45 -16.78
N SER A 534 9.01 9.67 -16.31
CA SER A 534 9.07 9.20 -14.91
C SER A 534 9.24 10.35 -13.92
N ILE A 535 10.04 11.36 -14.25
CA ILE A 535 10.20 12.57 -13.41
C ILE A 535 8.95 13.42 -13.39
N VAL A 536 8.29 13.60 -14.54
CA VAL A 536 7.02 14.34 -14.57
C VAL A 536 5.99 13.63 -13.71
N LEU A 537 5.88 12.30 -13.79
CA LEU A 537 5.00 11.53 -12.91
C LEU A 537 5.37 11.68 -11.43
N LEU A 538 6.66 11.56 -11.09
CA LEU A 538 7.15 11.75 -9.73
C LEU A 538 6.86 13.17 -9.21
N GLY A 539 7.08 14.19 -10.04
CA GLY A 539 6.81 15.59 -9.73
C GLY A 539 5.34 15.82 -9.43
N ILE A 540 4.45 15.32 -10.30
CA ILE A 540 2.99 15.42 -10.09
C ILE A 540 2.58 14.68 -8.82
N ALA A 541 3.07 13.46 -8.61
CA ALA A 541 2.83 12.67 -7.41
C ALA A 541 3.23 13.40 -6.12
N LEU A 542 4.43 14.00 -6.11
CA LEU A 542 4.92 14.78 -4.97
C LEU A 542 4.10 16.05 -4.75
N SER A 543 3.81 16.81 -5.81
CA SER A 543 2.98 18.02 -5.73
C SER A 543 1.61 17.73 -5.14
N LEU A 544 0.98 16.63 -5.54
CA LEU A 544 -0.32 16.21 -5.04
C LEU A 544 -0.25 15.72 -3.58
N LEU A 545 0.80 15.00 -3.21
CA LEU A 545 1.03 14.61 -1.81
C LEU A 545 1.19 15.84 -0.91
N PHE A 546 2.04 16.79 -1.29
CA PHE A 546 2.24 18.02 -0.52
C PHE A 546 0.97 18.88 -0.46
N GLY A 547 0.25 18.97 -1.58
CA GLY A 547 -1.06 19.63 -1.63
C GLY A 547 -2.08 18.98 -0.68
N GLY A 548 -2.18 17.65 -0.70
CA GLY A 548 -3.06 16.89 0.19
C GLY A 548 -2.71 17.08 1.67
N ILE A 549 -1.42 17.03 2.03
CA ILE A 549 -0.96 17.28 3.41
C ILE A 549 -1.31 18.71 3.86
N ARG A 550 -1.12 19.72 3.00
CA ARG A 550 -1.48 21.11 3.32
C ARG A 550 -2.99 21.26 3.53
N LEU A 551 -3.79 20.66 2.66
CA LEU A 551 -5.25 20.67 2.77
C LEU A 551 -5.71 20.02 4.08
N ILE A 552 -5.15 18.86 4.44
CA ILE A 552 -5.48 18.17 5.70
C ILE A 552 -5.14 19.04 6.91
N ARG A 553 -3.98 19.71 6.92
CA ARG A 553 -3.60 20.62 8.02
C ARG A 553 -4.58 21.79 8.15
N HIS A 554 -5.00 22.38 7.03
CA HIS A 554 -5.95 23.48 7.04
C HIS A 554 -7.32 23.05 7.60
N ILE A 555 -7.81 21.90 7.14
CA ILE A 555 -9.06 21.29 7.61
C ILE A 555 -8.99 20.91 9.09
N GLY A 556 -7.82 20.48 9.56
CA GLY A 556 -7.57 20.18 10.98
C GLY A 556 -7.62 21.43 11.86
N GLN A 557 -7.08 22.56 11.39
CA GLN A 557 -7.15 23.85 12.08
C GLN A 557 -8.59 24.38 12.19
N GLU A 558 -9.42 24.16 11.17
CA GLU A 558 -10.86 24.54 11.22
C GLU A 558 -11.70 23.71 12.21
N LEU A 559 -11.24 22.52 12.62
CA LEU A 559 -11.95 21.68 13.60
C LEU A 559 -11.52 21.99 15.05
N GLU A 560 -10.44 22.76 15.24
CA GLU A 560 -9.97 23.24 16.54
C GLU A 560 -10.53 24.63 16.92
N LEU A 561 -11.33 25.24 16.04
CA LEU A 561 -12.14 26.45 16.25
C LEU A 561 -13.61 26.08 16.44
#